data_AF-A0A2T2WRJ6-F1
#
_entry.id   AF-A0A2T2WRJ6-F1
#
_cell.length_a   1.000
_cell.length_b   1.000
_cell.length_c   1.000
_cell.angle_alpha   90.00
_cell.angle_beta   90.00
_cell.angle_gamma   90.00
#
_symmetry.space_group_name_H-M   'P 1'
#
loop_
_entity.id
_entity.type
_entity.pdbx_description
1 polymer ?
#
loop_
_entity_poly.entity_id
_entity_poly.type
_entity_poly.pdbx_seq_one_letter_code
_entity_poly.pdbx_strand_id
1 'polypeptide(L)'
;MKRRWVMITGLVMGANALVGCGTRSSFPMPTSPRVHTAHVASRSHLSGSSSSSHPTGSRSYLFADLSIHMTSMQDGWGWSQTGFYMIQNGGMTWTPVHFTLPLHTHHPWYFHRFDITPTGHLLTIAVRPISPSAAIMVTGIWSPSHHRWQWHTFSLTPLTAEIGIPESVSFFNTEEGWALFNQASSTALDQAGIYRTTNGGQSWSLTATPSRPGTWTGMSAASPGSTWATAAINTVSTSQGQPSINQPTSILYHSATHGQTWTTPESGQLLSPCLMGKNIETYTAEPIIWSSPDKGTMLVYTESRYHTRMLLEESANGGASWTSTPALRVSGMINPVLDVLSSQKLILVAGSTVRTSSDGGQIWHTIPLPKALLSSLRHHTLSLTPDFVSLQQGFLLARSINNNRVTEYKTSTAGRKWILIHPVAQPEAG
;
A
#
# COMPACT_ATOMS: atom_id res chain seq x y z
N MET A 1 18.06 -67.29 40.84
CA MET A 1 18.43 -66.02 40.17
C MET A 1 18.95 -66.31 38.78
N LYS A 2 18.13 -66.11 37.73
CA LYS A 2 18.54 -66.10 36.32
C LYS A 2 17.65 -65.08 35.60
N ARG A 3 18.21 -63.93 35.21
CA ARG A 3 17.53 -62.92 34.38
C ARG A 3 17.76 -63.27 32.91
N ARG A 4 16.68 -63.38 32.14
CA ARG A 4 16.71 -63.37 30.66
C ARG A 4 16.38 -61.96 30.19
N TRP A 5 17.20 -61.46 29.27
CA TRP A 5 16.92 -60.24 28.51
C TRP A 5 16.07 -60.60 27.29
N VAL A 6 14.98 -59.87 27.07
CA VAL A 6 14.22 -59.86 25.80
C VAL A 6 14.46 -58.50 25.17
N MET A 7 15.00 -58.50 23.96
CA MET A 7 15.25 -57.32 23.14
C MET A 7 14.02 -57.10 22.26
N ILE A 8 13.33 -55.96 22.42
CA ILE A 8 12.20 -55.55 21.57
C ILE A 8 12.72 -54.54 20.56
N THR A 9 12.71 -54.92 19.29
CA THR A 9 13.00 -54.04 18.15
C THR A 9 11.71 -53.30 17.78
N GLY A 10 11.60 -52.02 18.18
CA GLY A 10 10.50 -51.15 17.79
C GLY A 10 10.77 -50.48 16.45
N LEU A 11 10.00 -50.84 15.43
CA LEU A 11 10.00 -50.22 14.10
C LEU A 11 9.18 -48.91 14.17
N VAL A 12 9.84 -47.75 14.08
CA VAL A 12 9.17 -46.45 14.00
C VAL A 12 8.86 -46.15 12.53
N MET A 13 7.60 -46.28 12.13
CA MET A 13 7.11 -45.71 10.85
C MET A 13 6.76 -44.23 11.07
N GLY A 14 7.59 -43.35 10.52
CA GLY A 14 7.28 -41.93 10.43
C GLY A 14 6.23 -41.66 9.36
N ALA A 15 5.05 -41.22 9.76
CA ALA A 15 4.03 -40.70 8.86
C ALA A 15 4.37 -39.24 8.50
N ASN A 16 4.77 -39.00 7.25
CA ASN A 16 4.87 -37.65 6.70
C ASN A 16 3.45 -37.11 6.45
N ALA A 17 3.03 -36.10 7.23
CA ALA A 17 1.80 -35.37 7.00
C ALA A 17 1.99 -34.40 5.83
N LEU A 18 1.46 -34.75 4.65
CA LEU A 18 1.24 -33.81 3.56
C LEU A 18 0.06 -32.90 3.93
N VAL A 19 0.35 -31.65 4.29
CA VAL A 19 -0.69 -30.62 4.49
C VAL A 19 -1.19 -30.19 3.11
N GLY A 20 -2.32 -30.76 2.68
CA GLY A 20 -3.03 -30.33 1.48
C GLY A 20 -3.81 -29.03 1.74
N CYS A 21 -3.70 -28.05 0.84
CA CYS A 21 -4.52 -26.84 0.86
C CYS A 21 -5.99 -27.22 0.61
N GLY A 22 -6.83 -27.10 1.63
CA GLY A 22 -8.26 -27.44 1.54
C GLY A 22 -9.09 -26.34 0.90
N THR A 23 -10.01 -26.71 0.01
CA THR A 23 -11.07 -25.85 -0.51
C THR A 23 -12.32 -25.98 0.38
N ARG A 24 -13.01 -24.87 0.67
CA ARG A 24 -14.31 -24.88 1.39
C ARG A 24 -15.40 -24.17 0.59
N SER A 25 -16.62 -24.70 0.70
CA SER A 25 -17.86 -24.19 0.13
C SER A 25 -18.49 -23.08 0.99
N SER A 26 -19.05 -22.07 0.34
CA SER A 26 -19.69 -20.89 0.96
C SER A 26 -21.23 -20.99 0.93
N PHE A 27 -21.87 -20.41 1.96
CA PHE A 27 -23.33 -20.16 2.05
C PHE A 27 -23.60 -18.65 1.89
N PRO A 28 -24.73 -18.23 1.29
CA PRO A 28 -25.04 -16.82 1.10
C PRO A 28 -25.81 -16.23 2.31
N MET A 29 -25.55 -14.95 2.59
CA MET A 29 -26.30 -14.10 3.53
C MET A 29 -26.64 -12.75 2.86
N PRO A 30 -27.72 -12.07 3.27
CA PRO A 30 -28.34 -11.01 2.49
C PRO A 30 -27.71 -9.63 2.74
N THR A 31 -27.72 -8.80 1.69
CA THR A 31 -27.31 -7.39 1.73
C THR A 31 -28.49 -6.48 2.09
N SER A 32 -28.23 -5.48 2.94
CA SER A 32 -29.14 -4.36 3.21
C SER A 32 -28.84 -3.19 2.26
N PRO A 33 -29.85 -2.54 1.64
CA PRO A 33 -29.63 -1.44 0.71
C PRO A 33 -29.52 -0.10 1.45
N ARG A 34 -28.59 0.76 1.01
CA ARG A 34 -28.66 2.20 1.28
C ARG A 34 -29.09 2.97 0.04
N VAL A 35 -29.89 3.98 0.32
CA VAL A 35 -30.74 4.77 -0.56
C VAL A 35 -29.92 5.75 -1.41
N HIS A 36 -30.19 5.79 -2.72
CA HIS A 36 -29.79 6.88 -3.61
C HIS A 36 -30.94 7.89 -3.73
N THR A 37 -30.61 9.18 -3.64
CA THR A 37 -31.49 10.25 -4.12
C THR A 37 -30.72 11.05 -5.17
N ALA A 38 -31.25 11.07 -6.39
CA ALA A 38 -30.72 11.82 -7.52
C ALA A 38 -31.49 13.14 -7.68
N HIS A 39 -30.81 14.18 -8.15
CA HIS A 39 -31.46 15.29 -8.85
C HIS A 39 -30.67 15.66 -10.11
N VAL A 40 -31.43 15.84 -11.20
CA VAL A 40 -31.00 16.23 -12.55
C VAL A 40 -31.39 17.69 -12.78
N ALA A 41 -30.50 18.49 -13.38
CA ALA A 41 -30.81 19.68 -14.18
C ALA A 41 -29.55 19.98 -15.04
N SER A 42 -29.56 19.69 -16.35
CA SER A 42 -29.96 20.50 -17.52
C SER A 42 -28.91 21.52 -18.00
N ARG A 43 -28.59 21.39 -19.29
CA ARG A 43 -27.62 22.12 -20.15
C ARG A 43 -27.80 23.65 -20.19
N SER A 44 -26.71 24.33 -20.53
CA SER A 44 -26.71 25.36 -21.58
C SER A 44 -25.37 25.43 -22.32
N HIS A 45 -25.46 25.48 -23.65
CA HIS A 45 -24.40 25.78 -24.61
C HIS A 45 -23.83 27.18 -24.40
N LEU A 46 -22.53 27.39 -24.71
CA LEU A 46 -22.04 28.58 -25.40
C LEU A 46 -20.74 28.25 -26.14
N SER A 47 -20.73 28.54 -27.44
CA SER A 47 -19.62 28.46 -28.37
C SER A 47 -18.76 29.73 -28.27
N GLY A 48 -17.44 29.57 -28.26
CA GLY A 48 -16.50 30.68 -28.43
C GLY A 48 -15.21 30.19 -29.07
N SER A 49 -15.01 30.56 -30.34
CA SER A 49 -13.77 30.33 -31.07
C SER A 49 -12.75 31.41 -30.74
N SER A 50 -11.55 31.01 -30.32
CA SER A 50 -10.39 31.91 -30.32
C SER A 50 -9.15 31.14 -30.76
N SER A 51 -8.57 31.58 -31.87
CA SER A 51 -7.25 31.20 -32.38
C SER A 51 -6.15 31.66 -31.43
N SER A 52 -5.27 30.76 -31.00
CA SER A 52 -4.01 31.15 -30.35
C SER A 52 -2.80 30.42 -30.95
N SER A 53 -1.80 31.24 -31.29
CA SER A 53 -0.46 30.87 -31.73
C SER A 53 0.27 30.07 -30.65
N HIS A 54 0.79 28.91 -31.02
CA HIS A 54 1.56 28.01 -30.15
C HIS A 54 2.97 28.57 -29.86
N PRO A 55 3.40 28.66 -28.59
CA PRO A 55 4.81 28.61 -28.24
C PRO A 55 5.24 27.15 -28.15
N THR A 56 6.17 26.75 -29.02
CA THR A 56 6.83 25.44 -29.00
C THR A 56 7.81 25.38 -27.83
N GLY A 57 7.36 24.85 -26.70
CA GLY A 57 8.21 24.64 -25.53
C GLY A 57 7.55 23.80 -24.45
N SER A 58 7.11 22.57 -24.76
CA SER A 58 6.60 21.65 -23.73
C SER A 58 7.75 21.18 -22.84
N ARG A 59 7.98 21.87 -21.73
CA ARG A 59 8.81 21.32 -20.64
C ARG A 59 8.08 20.12 -20.08
N SER A 60 8.69 18.94 -20.15
CA SER A 60 8.13 17.71 -19.61
C SER A 60 8.47 17.63 -18.12
N TYR A 61 7.51 17.92 -17.24
CA TYR A 61 7.72 17.72 -15.80
C TYR A 61 7.70 16.23 -15.42
N LEU A 62 8.58 15.86 -14.49
CA LEU A 62 8.79 14.49 -14.06
C LEU A 62 7.84 14.15 -12.89
N PHE A 63 6.86 13.28 -13.13
CA PHE A 63 5.98 12.73 -12.10
C PHE A 63 6.55 11.40 -11.58
N ALA A 64 7.67 11.46 -10.84
CA ALA A 64 8.30 10.20 -10.42
C ALA A 64 7.56 9.42 -9.33
N ASP A 65 6.54 10.02 -8.71
CA ASP A 65 5.69 9.39 -7.69
C ASP A 65 4.26 9.97 -7.78
N LEU A 66 3.47 9.51 -8.76
CA LEU A 66 2.07 9.90 -8.86
C LEU A 66 1.19 8.85 -8.21
N SER A 67 0.38 9.26 -7.24
CA SER A 67 -0.69 8.45 -6.65
C SER A 67 -2.01 9.19 -6.72
N ILE A 68 -3.10 8.45 -6.88
CA ILE A 68 -4.47 8.95 -6.77
C ILE A 68 -5.21 8.15 -5.71
N HIS A 69 -6.18 8.82 -5.09
CA HIS A 69 -7.18 8.21 -4.25
C HIS A 69 -8.53 8.90 -4.45
N MET A 70 -9.47 8.20 -5.06
CA MET A 70 -10.79 8.70 -5.41
C MET A 70 -11.76 8.34 -4.29
N THR A 71 -12.33 9.36 -3.67
CA THR A 71 -13.36 9.18 -2.62
C THR A 71 -14.75 9.00 -3.24
N SER A 72 -14.91 9.38 -4.51
CA SER A 72 -16.10 9.15 -5.32
C SER A 72 -15.76 9.12 -6.81
N MET A 73 -16.77 8.89 -7.67
CA MET A 73 -16.57 8.98 -9.12
C MET A 73 -16.32 10.41 -9.64
N GLN A 74 -16.51 11.41 -8.79
CA GLN A 74 -16.33 12.82 -9.11
C GLN A 74 -15.13 13.43 -8.40
N ASP A 75 -14.86 13.02 -7.17
CA ASP A 75 -13.90 13.70 -6.31
C ASP A 75 -12.85 12.74 -5.76
N GLY A 76 -11.66 13.27 -5.53
CA GLY A 76 -10.54 12.53 -4.97
C GLY A 76 -9.34 13.41 -4.71
N TRP A 77 -8.22 12.75 -4.51
CA TRP A 77 -6.95 13.36 -4.17
C TRP A 77 -5.87 12.78 -5.06
N GLY A 78 -4.98 13.65 -5.52
CA GLY A 78 -3.79 13.28 -6.25
C GLY A 78 -2.57 13.84 -5.54
N TRP A 79 -1.47 13.12 -5.62
CA TRP A 79 -0.18 13.62 -5.16
C TRP A 79 0.88 13.34 -6.20
N SER A 80 1.78 14.31 -6.37
CA SER A 80 3.00 14.19 -7.16
C SER A 80 4.19 14.83 -6.42
N GLN A 81 5.38 14.65 -6.99
CA GLN A 81 6.60 15.34 -6.52
C GLN A 81 6.47 16.87 -6.45
N THR A 82 5.54 17.46 -7.20
CA THR A 82 5.34 18.92 -7.24
C THR A 82 4.23 19.41 -6.31
N GLY A 83 3.42 18.53 -5.72
CA GLY A 83 2.42 18.93 -4.75
C GLY A 83 1.21 18.00 -4.62
N PHE A 84 0.22 18.49 -3.88
CA PHE A 84 -1.09 17.85 -3.73
C PHE A 84 -2.10 18.49 -4.64
N TYR A 85 -3.05 17.68 -5.09
CA TYR A 85 -4.11 18.08 -5.99
C TYR A 85 -5.44 17.55 -5.46
N MET A 86 -6.45 18.41 -5.48
CA MET A 86 -7.82 17.96 -5.34
C MET A 86 -8.31 17.59 -6.74
N ILE A 87 -8.77 16.35 -6.89
CA ILE A 87 -9.31 15.83 -8.14
C ILE A 87 -10.81 16.06 -8.10
N GLN A 88 -11.35 16.67 -9.15
CA GLN A 88 -12.76 17.00 -9.28
C GLN A 88 -13.28 16.63 -10.66
N ASN A 89 -14.61 16.55 -10.78
CA ASN A 89 -15.30 16.21 -12.02
C ASN A 89 -14.82 14.87 -12.63
N GLY A 90 -14.41 13.96 -11.75
CA GLY A 90 -13.97 12.62 -12.06
C GLY A 90 -12.71 12.58 -12.90
N GLY A 91 -11.68 13.29 -12.44
CA GLY A 91 -10.35 13.36 -13.05
C GLY A 91 -10.18 14.48 -14.08
N MET A 92 -11.27 15.16 -14.47
CA MET A 92 -11.19 16.22 -15.50
C MET A 92 -10.56 17.51 -14.98
N THR A 93 -10.56 17.74 -13.68
CA THR A 93 -9.98 18.93 -13.06
C THR A 93 -9.09 18.51 -11.90
N TRP A 94 -7.85 19.00 -11.92
CA TRP A 94 -6.86 18.79 -10.86
C TRP A 94 -6.48 20.16 -10.31
N THR A 95 -7.04 20.53 -9.17
CA THR A 95 -6.80 21.83 -8.55
C THR A 95 -5.61 21.69 -7.60
N PRO A 96 -4.48 22.40 -7.84
CA PRO A 96 -3.36 22.37 -6.92
C PRO A 96 -3.80 22.88 -5.55
N VAL A 97 -3.47 22.11 -4.53
CA VAL A 97 -3.69 22.47 -3.14
C VAL A 97 -2.46 23.24 -2.68
N HIS A 98 -2.57 24.56 -2.66
CA HIS A 98 -1.52 25.40 -2.11
C HIS A 98 -1.53 25.28 -0.58
N PHE A 99 -0.41 24.83 -0.03
CA PHE A 99 -0.15 24.85 1.39
C PHE A 99 0.92 25.88 1.70
N THR A 100 0.65 26.76 2.66
CA THR A 100 1.69 27.56 3.29
C THR A 100 2.33 26.69 4.36
N LEU A 101 3.41 26.00 4.00
CA LEU A 101 4.20 25.33 5.02
C LEU A 101 4.76 26.40 5.96
N PRO A 102 4.66 26.22 7.29
CA PRO A 102 5.00 27.24 8.26
C PRO A 102 6.48 27.64 8.29
N LEU A 103 7.31 27.08 7.41
CA LEU A 103 8.73 27.35 7.31
C LEU A 103 9.11 27.65 5.86
N HIS A 104 9.34 28.93 5.55
CA HIS A 104 9.97 29.36 4.30
C HIS A 104 11.46 29.00 4.35
N THR A 105 11.81 27.84 3.80
CA THR A 105 13.21 27.42 3.71
C THR A 105 13.56 27.00 2.30
N HIS A 106 14.83 27.20 1.92
CA HIS A 106 15.36 26.88 0.60
C HIS A 106 15.45 25.36 0.27
N HIS A 107 15.10 24.47 1.20
CA HIS A 107 15.14 23.03 0.95
C HIS A 107 13.75 22.47 0.63
N PRO A 108 13.65 21.55 -0.35
CA PRO A 108 12.38 20.94 -0.71
C PRO A 108 11.84 20.05 0.42
N TRP A 109 10.52 19.97 0.50
CA TRP A 109 9.82 19.02 1.35
C TRP A 109 9.66 17.70 0.62
N TYR A 110 9.85 16.59 1.34
CA TYR A 110 9.58 15.26 0.82
C TYR A 110 8.26 14.77 1.39
N PHE A 111 7.26 14.65 0.52
CA PHE A 111 6.00 14.00 0.85
C PHE A 111 6.15 12.52 0.54
N HIS A 112 5.90 11.66 1.52
CA HIS A 112 6.14 10.22 1.36
C HIS A 112 4.86 9.42 1.23
N ARG A 113 3.86 9.74 2.05
CA ARG A 113 2.61 9.00 2.11
C ARG A 113 1.49 9.91 2.56
N PHE A 114 0.30 9.63 2.05
CA PHE A 114 -0.95 10.07 2.63
C PHE A 114 -1.79 8.85 3.00
N ASP A 115 -2.62 9.02 4.01
CA ASP A 115 -3.60 8.03 4.46
C ASP A 115 -4.97 8.73 4.55
N ILE A 116 -6.05 7.97 4.42
CA ILE A 116 -7.40 8.50 4.54
C ILE A 116 -8.11 7.72 5.62
N THR A 117 -8.50 8.45 6.67
CA THR A 117 -9.23 7.83 7.78
C THR A 117 -10.58 7.28 7.32
N PRO A 118 -11.16 6.35 8.09
CA PRO A 118 -12.54 5.90 7.87
C PRO A 118 -13.58 7.04 7.83
N THR A 119 -13.25 8.19 8.42
CA THR A 119 -14.11 9.40 8.42
C THR A 119 -13.90 10.32 7.21
N GLY A 120 -13.04 9.95 6.27
CA GLY A 120 -12.75 10.72 5.06
C GLY A 120 -11.78 11.89 5.25
N HIS A 121 -11.15 12.03 6.42
CA HIS A 121 -10.05 12.98 6.59
C HIS A 121 -8.82 12.44 5.87
N LEU A 122 -8.21 13.30 5.05
CA LEU A 122 -6.93 13.03 4.42
C LEU A 122 -5.82 13.46 5.39
N LEU A 123 -4.93 12.53 5.71
CA LEU A 123 -3.74 12.80 6.50
C LEU A 123 -2.52 12.63 5.63
N THR A 124 -1.59 13.56 5.72
CA THR A 124 -0.31 13.46 5.05
C THR A 124 0.81 13.71 6.03
N ILE A 125 1.92 13.02 5.80
CA ILE A 125 3.18 13.31 6.48
C ILE A 125 4.16 13.86 5.44
N ALA A 126 4.62 15.08 5.70
CA ALA A 126 5.73 15.69 5.00
C ALA A 126 6.96 15.65 5.91
N VAL A 127 8.09 15.23 5.37
CA VAL A 127 9.35 15.20 6.12
C VAL A 127 10.38 16.05 5.42
N ARG A 128 11.10 16.79 6.23
CA ARG A 128 12.26 17.54 5.79
C ARG A 128 13.44 17.19 6.69
N PRO A 129 14.47 16.49 6.16
CA PRO A 129 15.73 16.37 6.88
C PRO A 129 16.36 17.76 6.97
N ILE A 130 16.68 18.19 8.20
CA ILE A 130 17.42 19.44 8.47
C ILE A 130 18.91 19.13 8.64
N SER A 131 19.20 17.99 9.25
CA SER A 131 20.54 17.45 9.44
C SER A 131 20.44 15.92 9.42
N PRO A 132 21.58 15.18 9.45
CA PRO A 132 21.54 13.74 9.57
C PRO A 132 20.76 13.26 10.81
N SER A 133 20.71 14.05 11.89
CA SER A 133 20.08 13.68 13.17
C SER A 133 18.80 14.46 13.49
N ALA A 134 18.26 15.23 12.54
CA ALA A 134 17.06 16.03 12.77
C ALA A 134 16.19 16.11 11.53
N ALA A 135 14.90 15.84 11.70
CA ALA A 135 13.88 16.03 10.69
C ALA A 135 12.73 16.87 11.27
N ILE A 136 12.23 17.81 10.46
CA ILE A 136 10.91 18.38 10.71
C ILE A 136 9.91 17.47 10.05
N MET A 137 8.91 17.10 10.83
CA MET A 137 7.73 16.48 10.30
C MET A 137 6.56 17.46 10.35
N VAL A 138 5.77 17.46 9.30
CA VAL A 138 4.50 18.17 9.28
C VAL A 138 3.41 17.15 9.01
N THR A 139 2.46 17.07 9.93
CA THR A 139 1.22 16.35 9.71
C THR A 139 0.17 17.35 9.23
N GLY A 140 -0.39 17.09 8.05
CA GLY A 140 -1.55 17.81 7.54
C GLY A 140 -2.79 16.96 7.73
N ILE A 141 -3.84 17.54 8.30
CA ILE A 141 -5.19 16.94 8.31
C ILE A 141 -6.10 17.81 7.47
N TRP A 142 -6.66 17.25 6.40
CA TRP A 142 -7.74 17.90 5.66
C TRP A 142 -9.07 17.53 6.28
N SER A 143 -9.85 18.54 6.66
CA SER A 143 -11.21 18.35 7.18
C SER A 143 -12.24 18.62 6.08
N PRO A 144 -13.05 17.63 5.68
CA PRO A 144 -14.09 17.82 4.68
C PRO A 144 -15.09 18.92 5.07
N SER A 145 -15.46 19.01 6.35
CA SER A 145 -16.45 19.98 6.83
C SER A 145 -15.96 21.43 6.77
N HIS A 146 -14.65 21.65 6.79
CA HIS A 146 -14.06 22.98 6.80
C HIS A 146 -13.36 23.34 5.47
N HIS A 147 -13.27 22.41 4.53
CA HIS A 147 -12.54 22.55 3.26
C HIS A 147 -11.14 23.18 3.42
N ARG A 148 -10.47 22.90 4.54
CA ARG A 148 -9.16 23.48 4.87
C ARG A 148 -8.24 22.44 5.48
N TRP A 149 -6.95 22.65 5.25
CA TRP A 149 -5.89 21.92 5.92
C TRP A 149 -5.60 22.53 7.28
N GLN A 150 -5.42 21.65 8.26
CA GLN A 150 -4.79 21.98 9.53
C GLN A 150 -3.41 21.35 9.52
N TRP A 151 -2.39 22.20 9.54
CA TRP A 151 -1.00 21.76 9.53
C TRP A 151 -0.42 21.88 10.93
N HIS A 152 0.22 20.81 11.36
CA HIS A 152 0.93 20.76 12.62
C HIS A 152 2.37 20.38 12.36
N THR A 153 3.26 21.29 12.73
CA THR A 153 4.71 21.05 12.64
C THR A 153 5.20 20.55 13.97
N PHE A 154 6.02 19.51 13.93
CA PHE A 154 6.74 19.07 15.10
C PHE A 154 8.18 18.72 14.75
N SER A 155 9.06 18.98 15.71
CA SER A 155 10.47 18.60 15.65
C SER A 155 10.64 17.27 16.36
N LEU A 156 11.16 16.28 15.66
CA LEU A 156 11.65 15.07 16.31
C LEU A 156 13.04 15.40 16.89
N THR A 157 13.10 15.84 18.15
CA THR A 157 14.36 16.13 18.86
C THR A 157 14.23 15.86 20.37
N PRO A 158 15.27 15.33 21.05
CA PRO A 158 16.51 14.83 20.49
C PRO A 158 16.30 13.40 19.96
N LEU A 159 16.67 13.18 18.70
CA LEU A 159 16.83 11.84 18.18
C LEU A 159 18.29 11.48 18.37
N THR A 160 18.56 10.44 19.15
CA THR A 160 19.92 9.94 19.38
C THR A 160 20.51 9.24 18.16
N ALA A 161 19.81 9.27 17.03
CA ALA A 161 20.01 8.44 15.86
C ALA A 161 19.54 9.18 14.59
N GLU A 162 20.21 8.94 13.46
CA GLU A 162 19.82 9.49 12.16
C GLU A 162 18.46 8.94 11.71
N ILE A 163 17.37 9.63 12.06
CA ILE A 163 16.04 9.22 11.60
C ILE A 163 16.00 9.35 10.10
N GLY A 164 15.81 8.21 9.44
CA GLY A 164 15.48 8.15 8.05
C GLY A 164 14.06 8.65 7.83
N ILE A 165 13.68 8.65 6.58
CA ILE A 165 12.35 9.04 6.14
C ILE A 165 11.32 8.05 6.72
N PRO A 166 10.09 8.48 7.09
CA PRO A 166 9.04 7.55 7.48
C PRO A 166 8.73 6.60 6.32
N GLU A 167 8.87 5.32 6.59
CA GLU A 167 8.58 4.24 5.64
C GLU A 167 7.06 4.07 5.48
N SER A 168 6.35 4.15 6.60
CA SER A 168 4.91 3.88 6.64
C SER A 168 4.24 4.76 7.70
N VAL A 169 3.02 5.17 7.40
CA VAL A 169 2.12 5.84 8.34
C VAL A 169 0.74 5.20 8.21
N SER A 170 0.07 5.01 9.33
CA SER A 170 -1.30 4.52 9.36
C SER A 170 -2.08 5.21 10.48
N PHE A 171 -3.25 5.74 10.16
CA PHE A 171 -4.17 6.34 11.12
C PHE A 171 -5.39 5.46 11.32
N PHE A 172 -5.68 5.15 12.58
CA PHE A 172 -6.93 4.50 12.93
C PHE A 172 -8.12 5.49 12.82
N ASN A 173 -7.90 6.71 13.30
CA ASN A 173 -8.87 7.80 13.23
C ASN A 173 -8.14 9.16 13.12
N THR A 174 -8.87 10.27 13.25
CA THR A 174 -8.31 11.63 13.14
C THR A 174 -7.35 12.01 14.27
N GLU A 175 -7.31 11.24 15.35
CA GLU A 175 -6.52 11.51 16.55
C GLU A 175 -5.39 10.49 16.73
N GLU A 176 -5.67 9.20 16.55
CA GLU A 176 -4.74 8.11 16.80
C GLU A 176 -4.13 7.56 15.51
N GLY A 177 -2.80 7.50 15.48
CA GLY A 177 -2.04 6.94 14.36
C GLY A 177 -0.64 6.51 14.76
N TRP A 178 0.00 5.77 13.87
CA TRP A 178 1.36 5.26 14.02
C TRP A 178 2.21 5.63 12.80
N ALA A 179 3.48 5.95 13.03
CA ALA A 179 4.48 6.17 11.98
C ALA A 179 5.70 5.29 12.24
N LEU A 180 6.20 4.66 11.18
CA LEU A 180 7.37 3.79 11.17
C LEU A 180 8.51 4.52 10.47
N PHE A 181 9.66 4.59 11.13
CA PHE A 181 10.87 5.19 10.58
C PHE A 181 11.94 4.14 10.53
N ASN A 182 12.46 3.87 9.34
CA ASN A 182 13.70 3.12 9.20
C ASN A 182 14.86 4.08 9.46
N GLN A 183 15.74 3.73 10.38
CA GLN A 183 16.96 4.48 10.65
C GLN A 183 17.94 4.22 9.52
N ALA A 184 18.44 5.30 8.90
CA ALA A 184 19.50 5.20 7.92
C ALA A 184 20.82 4.91 8.65
N SER A 185 21.06 3.65 9.02
CA SER A 185 22.32 3.25 9.63
C SER A 185 23.30 2.81 8.55
N SER A 186 24.50 3.40 8.54
CA SER A 186 25.62 2.90 7.73
C SER A 186 26.16 1.55 8.23
N THR A 187 25.79 1.16 9.45
CA THR A 187 26.07 -0.17 10.01
C THR A 187 24.85 -1.05 9.77
N ALA A 188 25.04 -2.21 9.14
CA ALA A 188 24.04 -3.06 8.46
C ALA A 188 22.84 -3.61 9.28
N LEU A 189 22.49 -2.99 10.41
CA LEU A 189 21.30 -3.26 11.19
C LEU A 189 20.37 -2.05 11.06
N ASP A 190 19.39 -2.14 10.16
CA ASP A 190 18.28 -1.20 10.08
C ASP A 190 17.56 -1.21 11.43
N GLN A 191 17.80 -0.18 12.25
CA GLN A 191 16.99 0.06 13.43
C GLN A 191 15.70 0.74 12.97
N ALA A 192 14.56 0.38 13.55
CA ALA A 192 13.31 1.07 13.29
C ALA A 192 12.80 1.76 14.56
N GLY A 193 12.21 2.94 14.38
CA GLY A 193 11.44 3.62 15.41
C GLY A 193 9.97 3.59 15.07
N ILE A 194 9.15 3.10 16.00
CA ILE A 194 7.69 3.17 15.90
C ILE A 194 7.21 4.29 16.79
N TYR A 195 6.55 5.26 16.19
CA TYR A 195 6.00 6.43 16.84
C TYR A 195 4.48 6.36 16.84
N ARG A 196 3.86 6.87 17.89
CA ARG A 196 2.41 6.99 18.01
C ARG A 196 2.02 8.45 18.23
N THR A 197 0.89 8.83 17.66
CA THR A 197 0.17 10.05 18.00
C THR A 197 -1.21 9.71 18.56
N THR A 198 -1.71 10.57 19.44
CA THR A 198 -3.08 10.52 19.98
C THR A 198 -3.79 11.87 19.81
N ASN A 199 -3.25 12.75 18.97
CA ASN A 199 -3.74 14.09 18.70
C ASN A 199 -3.56 14.51 17.23
N GLY A 200 -3.77 13.56 16.31
CA GLY A 200 -3.81 13.84 14.87
C GLY A 200 -2.44 14.22 14.29
N GLY A 201 -1.38 13.73 14.90
CA GLY A 201 -0.01 14.03 14.51
C GLY A 201 0.50 15.39 14.97
N GLN A 202 -0.21 16.09 15.87
CA GLN A 202 0.30 17.30 16.52
C GLN A 202 1.57 17.01 17.34
N SER A 203 1.61 15.83 17.97
CA SER A 203 2.80 15.32 18.65
C SER A 203 2.92 13.82 18.46
N TRP A 204 4.16 13.33 18.44
CA TRP A 204 4.49 11.92 18.29
C TRP A 204 5.41 11.47 19.41
N SER A 205 5.16 10.29 19.97
CA SER A 205 5.99 9.67 20.99
C SER A 205 6.53 8.33 20.49
N LEU A 206 7.81 8.06 20.74
CA LEU A 206 8.42 6.77 20.46
C LEU A 206 7.79 5.72 21.38
N THR A 207 7.14 4.70 20.82
CA THR A 207 6.52 3.61 21.58
C THR A 207 7.38 2.37 21.61
N ALA A 208 8.13 2.10 20.53
CA ALA A 208 9.04 0.96 20.46
C ALA A 208 10.21 1.20 19.50
N THR A 209 11.34 0.58 19.83
CA THR A 209 12.47 0.33 18.93
C THR A 209 12.62 -1.19 18.83
N PRO A 210 11.98 -1.83 17.83
CA PRO A 210 12.02 -3.28 17.73
C PRO A 210 13.47 -3.77 17.69
N SER A 211 13.82 -4.68 18.61
CA SER A 211 15.19 -5.17 18.77
C SER A 211 15.62 -6.17 17.69
N ARG A 212 14.70 -6.58 16.81
CA ARG A 212 14.97 -7.58 15.78
C ARG A 212 15.48 -6.92 14.50
N PRO A 213 16.56 -7.44 13.91
CA PRO A 213 17.05 -6.96 12.62
C PRO A 213 16.04 -7.28 11.52
N GLY A 214 15.84 -6.30 10.63
CA GLY A 214 14.98 -6.43 9.46
C GLY A 214 14.58 -5.04 8.94
N THR A 215 14.31 -4.96 7.65
CA THR A 215 13.77 -3.75 7.04
C THR A 215 12.27 -3.76 7.27
N TRP A 216 11.76 -2.85 8.11
CA TRP A 216 10.33 -2.73 8.35
C TRP A 216 9.69 -2.14 7.10
N THR A 217 8.61 -2.75 6.60
CA THR A 217 8.03 -2.42 5.28
C THR A 217 6.66 -1.77 5.37
N GLY A 218 5.98 -1.88 6.51
CA GLY A 218 4.59 -1.44 6.58
C GLY A 218 4.04 -1.42 7.99
N MET A 219 3.06 -0.54 8.20
CA MET A 219 2.21 -0.53 9.39
C MET A 219 0.74 -0.38 9.02
N SER A 220 -0.10 -0.90 9.89
CA SER A 220 -1.54 -0.86 9.72
C SER A 220 -2.25 -0.89 11.06
N ALA A 221 -3.07 0.12 11.33
CA ALA A 221 -3.89 0.19 12.52
C ALA A 221 -5.20 -0.59 12.32
N ALA A 222 -5.44 -1.60 13.16
CA ALA A 222 -6.64 -2.44 13.06
C ALA A 222 -7.80 -1.87 13.89
N SER A 223 -7.51 -1.42 15.10
CA SER A 223 -8.48 -0.93 16.08
C SER A 223 -7.79 0.02 17.08
N PRO A 224 -8.54 0.73 17.95
CA PRO A 224 -7.93 1.57 18.97
C PRO A 224 -6.95 0.75 19.81
N GLY A 225 -5.68 1.18 19.85
CA GLY A 225 -4.61 0.47 20.55
C GLY A 225 -4.12 -0.86 20.00
N SER A 226 -4.70 -1.35 18.90
CA SER A 226 -4.20 -2.51 18.17
C SER A 226 -3.54 -2.07 16.87
N THR A 227 -2.23 -2.28 16.77
CA THR A 227 -1.46 -1.97 15.56
C THR A 227 -0.68 -3.19 15.08
N TRP A 228 -0.53 -3.27 13.77
CA TRP A 228 0.19 -4.32 13.08
C TRP A 228 1.33 -3.72 12.27
N ALA A 229 2.43 -4.45 12.17
CA ALA A 229 3.58 -4.03 11.41
C ALA A 229 4.22 -5.22 10.69
N THR A 230 4.67 -5.01 9.46
CA THR A 230 5.36 -5.99 8.63
C THR A 230 6.84 -5.64 8.56
N ALA A 231 7.71 -6.64 8.70
CA ALA A 231 9.14 -6.47 8.46
C ALA A 231 9.68 -7.57 7.56
N ALA A 232 10.46 -7.18 6.56
CA ALA A 232 11.26 -8.07 5.74
C ALA A 232 12.58 -8.38 6.46
N ILE A 233 12.84 -9.65 6.73
CA ILE A 233 14.09 -10.11 7.31
C ILE A 233 14.89 -10.82 6.23
N ASN A 234 15.97 -10.16 5.82
CA ASN A 234 17.05 -10.76 5.06
C ASN A 234 18.03 -11.38 6.06
N THR A 235 17.81 -12.64 6.45
CA THR A 235 18.81 -13.33 7.28
C THR A 235 20.01 -13.67 6.40
N VAL A 236 21.20 -13.17 6.71
CA VAL A 236 22.42 -13.72 6.12
C VAL A 236 22.89 -14.82 7.08
N SER A 237 22.55 -16.08 6.81
CA SER A 237 23.20 -17.19 7.53
C SER A 237 24.59 -17.38 6.94
N THR A 238 25.61 -17.22 7.77
CA THR A 238 27.01 -17.51 7.42
C THR A 238 27.42 -18.92 7.82
N SER A 239 26.46 -19.83 8.06
CA SER A 239 26.70 -21.09 8.78
C SER A 239 27.72 -22.06 8.15
N GLN A 240 28.29 -21.80 6.97
CA GLN A 240 29.40 -22.58 6.39
C GLN A 240 30.44 -21.77 5.60
N GLY A 241 30.62 -20.47 5.86
CA GLY A 241 31.64 -19.66 5.16
C GLY A 241 31.37 -19.41 3.66
N GLN A 242 30.26 -19.93 3.14
CA GLN A 242 29.64 -19.52 1.89
C GLN A 242 28.39 -18.71 2.25
N PRO A 243 28.23 -17.47 1.74
CA PRO A 243 26.98 -16.74 1.90
C PRO A 243 25.88 -17.47 1.14
N SER A 244 25.13 -18.33 1.83
CA SER A 244 23.85 -18.79 1.29
C SER A 244 22.90 -17.61 1.40
N ILE A 245 22.42 -17.12 0.26
CA ILE A 245 21.29 -16.18 0.23
C ILE A 245 20.13 -16.94 0.87
N ASN A 246 19.84 -16.69 2.15
CA ASN A 246 18.66 -17.25 2.76
C ASN A 246 17.46 -16.59 2.09
N GLN A 247 16.39 -17.37 2.00
CA GLN A 247 15.14 -16.89 1.43
C GLN A 247 14.66 -15.68 2.25
N PRO A 248 14.35 -14.55 1.60
CA PRO A 248 13.74 -13.41 2.28
C PRO A 248 12.45 -13.89 2.94
N THR A 249 12.24 -13.48 4.19
CA THR A 249 11.02 -13.81 4.94
C THR A 249 10.41 -12.53 5.45
N SER A 250 9.08 -12.37 5.36
CA SER A 250 8.40 -11.32 6.11
C SER A 250 7.87 -11.87 7.42
N ILE A 251 8.08 -11.12 8.49
CA ILE A 251 7.47 -11.36 9.80
C ILE A 251 6.38 -10.33 10.02
N LEU A 252 5.25 -10.81 10.50
CA LEU A 252 4.15 -9.99 10.98
C LEU A 252 4.25 -9.81 12.49
N TYR A 253 4.22 -8.57 12.94
CA TYR A 253 4.20 -8.18 14.34
C TYR A 253 2.86 -7.56 14.70
N HIS A 254 2.40 -7.86 15.90
CA HIS A 254 1.19 -7.32 16.50
C HIS A 254 1.51 -6.64 17.82
N SER A 255 0.90 -5.49 18.06
CA SER A 255 0.86 -4.87 19.38
C SER A 255 -0.57 -4.64 19.81
N ALA A 256 -0.96 -5.24 20.93
CA ALA A 256 -2.20 -4.95 21.65
C ALA A 256 -2.03 -3.84 22.71
N THR A 257 -0.83 -3.26 22.82
CA THR A 257 -0.44 -2.29 23.86
C THR A 257 -0.04 -0.95 23.24
N HIS A 258 -0.76 -0.51 22.20
CA HIS A 258 -0.51 0.75 21.51
C HIS A 258 0.93 0.88 20.93
N GLY A 259 1.56 -0.23 20.56
CA GLY A 259 2.92 -0.25 20.02
C GLY A 259 4.02 -0.29 21.09
N GLN A 260 3.70 -0.51 22.37
CA GLN A 260 4.69 -0.63 23.45
C GLN A 260 5.37 -2.01 23.47
N THR A 261 4.58 -3.07 23.33
CA THR A 261 5.05 -4.44 23.25
C THR A 261 4.60 -5.07 21.95
N TRP A 262 5.50 -5.81 21.32
CA TRP A 262 5.26 -6.46 20.02
C TRP A 262 5.42 -7.95 20.16
N THR A 263 4.40 -8.68 19.77
CA THR A 263 4.39 -10.14 19.70
C THR A 263 4.28 -10.56 18.26
N THR A 264 4.98 -11.62 17.88
CA THR A 264 4.63 -12.36 16.67
C THR A 264 3.46 -13.28 17.00
N PRO A 265 2.48 -13.49 16.11
CA PRO A 265 1.45 -14.51 16.30
C PRO A 265 2.09 -15.84 16.72
N GLU A 266 1.46 -16.57 17.67
CA GLU A 266 2.02 -17.77 18.34
C GLU A 266 2.53 -18.85 17.39
N SER A 267 2.05 -18.87 16.15
CA SER A 267 2.48 -19.82 15.12
C SER A 267 3.83 -19.48 14.47
N GLY A 268 4.42 -18.30 14.75
CA GLY A 268 5.60 -17.81 14.04
C GLY A 268 5.45 -17.90 12.51
N GLN A 269 4.20 -17.91 12.02
CA GLN A 269 3.88 -18.27 10.65
C GLN A 269 4.55 -17.27 9.73
N LEU A 270 5.63 -17.74 9.10
CA LEU A 270 6.01 -17.29 7.78
C LEU A 270 4.74 -17.30 6.95
N LEU A 271 4.33 -16.13 6.48
CA LEU A 271 3.14 -16.00 5.65
C LEU A 271 3.37 -16.93 4.44
N SER A 272 2.52 -17.94 4.31
CA SER A 272 2.53 -18.92 3.22
C SER A 272 3.87 -19.61 2.85
N PRO A 273 4.18 -20.78 3.44
CA PRO A 273 5.21 -21.69 2.92
C PRO A 273 4.97 -22.10 1.46
N CYS A 274 3.73 -21.99 0.97
CA CYS A 274 3.34 -22.41 -0.37
C CYS A 274 4.00 -21.57 -1.49
N LEU A 275 4.45 -20.36 -1.19
CA LEU A 275 5.18 -19.54 -2.15
C LEU A 275 6.65 -19.96 -2.28
N MET A 276 7.21 -20.65 -1.28
CA MET A 276 8.63 -21.00 -1.15
C MET A 276 9.07 -22.00 -2.24
N GLY A 277 9.45 -21.48 -3.40
CA GLY A 277 10.11 -22.21 -4.48
C GLY A 277 11.63 -22.09 -4.41
N LYS A 278 12.34 -22.99 -5.11
CA LYS A 278 13.74 -22.75 -5.46
C LYS A 278 13.82 -21.50 -6.33
N ASN A 279 14.75 -20.60 -6.06
CA ASN A 279 15.00 -19.35 -6.81
C ASN A 279 14.02 -18.19 -6.58
N ILE A 280 13.55 -18.00 -5.35
CA ILE A 280 12.93 -16.72 -4.97
C ILE A 280 14.03 -15.70 -4.77
N GLU A 281 13.92 -14.57 -5.46
CA GLU A 281 14.85 -13.43 -5.30
C GLU A 281 14.33 -12.48 -4.22
N THR A 282 13.02 -12.20 -4.22
CA THR A 282 12.38 -11.30 -3.25
C THR A 282 11.10 -11.91 -2.69
N TYR A 283 10.83 -11.60 -1.43
CA TYR A 283 9.60 -11.93 -0.74
C TYR A 283 9.11 -10.65 -0.07
N THR A 284 7.90 -10.23 -0.41
CA THR A 284 7.32 -8.98 0.06
C THR A 284 5.92 -9.23 0.61
N ALA A 285 5.66 -8.68 1.79
CA ALA A 285 4.33 -8.52 2.34
C ALA A 285 4.00 -7.03 2.37
N GLU A 286 2.92 -6.65 1.68
CA GLU A 286 2.37 -5.29 1.73
C GLU A 286 1.75 -5.01 3.10
N PRO A 287 1.56 -3.72 3.47
CA PRO A 287 0.80 -3.38 4.67
C PRO A 287 -0.58 -4.05 4.68
N ILE A 288 -1.04 -4.48 5.85
CA ILE A 288 -2.40 -5.04 6.00
C ILE A 288 -3.41 -3.94 5.68
N ILE A 289 -4.46 -4.29 4.93
CA ILE A 289 -5.61 -3.43 4.70
C ILE A 289 -6.77 -3.97 5.51
N TRP A 290 -7.23 -3.21 6.51
CA TRP A 290 -8.36 -3.58 7.36
C TRP A 290 -9.68 -3.08 6.76
N SER A 291 -10.58 -4.02 6.45
CA SER A 291 -11.96 -3.70 6.06
C SER A 291 -12.91 -3.58 7.27
N SER A 292 -12.47 -4.09 8.42
CA SER A 292 -13.09 -3.96 9.74
C SER A 292 -12.06 -4.35 10.81
N PRO A 293 -12.30 -4.08 12.11
CA PRO A 293 -11.37 -4.47 13.18
C PRO A 293 -10.99 -5.95 13.18
N ASP A 294 -11.89 -6.83 12.72
CA ASP A 294 -11.67 -8.28 12.70
C ASP A 294 -11.22 -8.80 11.33
N LYS A 295 -11.35 -8.00 10.25
CA LYS A 295 -11.10 -8.47 8.87
C LYS A 295 -9.99 -7.71 8.17
N GLY A 296 -8.85 -8.37 8.02
CA GLY A 296 -7.66 -7.83 7.36
C GLY A 296 -7.32 -8.64 6.11
N THR A 297 -6.81 -7.97 5.10
CA THR A 297 -6.27 -8.58 3.89
C THR A 297 -4.85 -8.08 3.67
N MET A 298 -3.93 -8.96 3.31
CA MET A 298 -2.54 -8.62 3.05
C MET A 298 -2.11 -9.28 1.74
N LEU A 299 -1.52 -8.48 0.84
CA LEU A 299 -0.90 -9.03 -0.36
C LEU A 299 0.48 -9.57 0.01
N VAL A 300 0.70 -10.84 -0.29
CA VAL A 300 2.01 -11.49 -0.14
C VAL A 300 2.44 -11.96 -1.51
N TYR A 301 3.67 -11.62 -1.89
CA TYR A 301 4.21 -12.04 -3.17
C TYR A 301 5.69 -12.36 -3.13
N THR A 302 6.08 -13.24 -4.05
CA THR A 302 7.47 -13.57 -4.32
C THR A 302 7.78 -13.23 -5.76
N GLU A 303 8.95 -12.65 -6.00
CA GLU A 303 9.44 -12.42 -7.33
C GLU A 303 10.60 -13.37 -7.63
N SER A 304 10.59 -13.85 -8.87
CA SER A 304 11.70 -14.52 -9.52
C SER A 304 11.92 -13.84 -10.85
N ARG A 305 13.08 -14.08 -11.48
CA ARG A 305 13.42 -13.54 -12.81
C ARG A 305 12.34 -13.68 -13.88
N TYR A 306 11.46 -14.67 -13.74
CA TYR A 306 10.49 -15.02 -14.78
C TYR A 306 9.03 -14.84 -14.34
N HIS A 307 8.75 -14.96 -13.05
CA HIS A 307 7.38 -14.99 -12.55
C HIS A 307 7.27 -14.32 -11.19
N THR A 308 6.18 -13.59 -11.00
CA THR A 308 5.68 -13.19 -9.69
C THR A 308 4.59 -14.17 -9.28
N ARG A 309 4.73 -14.74 -8.09
CA ARG A 309 3.67 -15.51 -7.44
C ARG A 309 3.09 -14.65 -6.33
N MET A 310 1.78 -14.55 -6.28
CA MET A 310 1.09 -13.75 -5.29
C MET A 310 -0.01 -14.56 -4.65
N LEU A 311 -0.37 -14.22 -3.43
CA LEU A 311 -1.60 -14.66 -2.78
C LEU A 311 -2.04 -13.56 -1.83
N LEU A 312 -3.25 -13.72 -1.34
CA LEU A 312 -3.73 -12.90 -0.25
C LEU A 312 -3.73 -13.74 1.01
N GLU A 313 -3.25 -13.14 2.08
CA GLU A 313 -3.49 -13.63 3.43
C GLU A 313 -4.69 -12.86 3.98
N GLU A 314 -5.71 -13.60 4.38
CA GLU A 314 -6.93 -13.05 4.96
C GLU A 314 -7.00 -13.42 6.44
N SER A 315 -7.34 -12.45 7.27
CA SER A 315 -7.72 -12.69 8.65
C SER A 315 -9.19 -12.36 8.85
N ALA A 316 -9.89 -13.20 9.60
CA ALA A 316 -11.28 -12.99 10.01
C ALA A 316 -11.43 -12.77 11.53
N ASN A 317 -10.31 -12.67 12.25
CA ASN A 317 -10.25 -12.56 13.70
C ASN A 317 -9.16 -11.57 14.17
N GLY A 318 -9.06 -10.43 13.47
CA GLY A 318 -8.20 -9.32 13.88
C GLY A 318 -6.72 -9.65 13.82
N GLY A 319 -6.32 -10.61 12.96
CA GLY A 319 -4.94 -11.04 12.75
C GLY A 319 -4.47 -12.19 13.63
N ALA A 320 -5.32 -12.73 14.52
CA ALA A 320 -4.97 -13.86 15.37
C ALA A 320 -4.68 -15.15 14.56
N SER A 321 -5.32 -15.31 13.41
CA SER A 321 -4.98 -16.33 12.40
C SER A 321 -5.13 -15.78 10.99
N TRP A 322 -4.36 -16.37 10.07
CA TRP A 322 -4.35 -16.02 8.65
C TRP A 322 -4.62 -17.24 7.77
N THR A 323 -5.41 -17.04 6.73
CA THR A 323 -5.73 -18.04 5.72
C THR A 323 -5.35 -17.53 4.34
N SER A 324 -4.66 -18.37 3.57
CA SER A 324 -4.13 -18.00 2.27
C SER A 324 -5.10 -18.34 1.14
N THR A 325 -5.27 -17.43 0.18
CA THR A 325 -5.98 -17.72 -1.08
C THR A 325 -5.16 -18.63 -1.99
N PRO A 326 -5.77 -19.24 -3.02
CA PRO A 326 -5.01 -19.87 -4.09
C PRO A 326 -3.96 -18.91 -4.68
N ALA A 327 -2.73 -19.41 -4.83
CA ALA A 327 -1.64 -18.59 -5.37
C ALA A 327 -1.89 -18.25 -6.85
N LEU A 328 -1.82 -16.97 -7.15
CA LEU A 328 -1.91 -16.41 -8.48
C LEU A 328 -0.52 -16.29 -9.10
N ARG A 329 -0.32 -16.91 -10.27
CA ARG A 329 0.91 -16.72 -11.07
C ARG A 329 0.69 -15.63 -12.10
N VAL A 330 1.60 -14.67 -12.13
CA VAL A 330 1.66 -13.62 -13.15
C VAL A 330 3.04 -13.60 -13.78
N SER A 331 3.06 -13.34 -15.08
CA SER A 331 4.30 -13.30 -15.87
C SER A 331 4.93 -11.92 -15.77
N GLY A 332 6.26 -11.90 -15.63
CA GLY A 332 7.06 -10.66 -15.58
C GLY A 332 7.34 -10.15 -14.16
N MET A 333 8.37 -9.31 -14.06
CA MET A 333 8.79 -8.64 -12.82
C MET A 333 8.16 -7.26 -12.75
N ILE A 334 7.02 -7.13 -12.06
CA ILE A 334 6.40 -5.83 -11.77
C ILE A 334 5.80 -5.90 -10.37
N ASN A 335 6.03 -4.85 -9.58
CA ASN A 335 5.45 -4.67 -8.24
C ASN A 335 3.92 -4.70 -8.36
N PRO A 336 3.26 -5.73 -7.80
CA PRO A 336 1.82 -5.79 -7.83
C PRO A 336 1.22 -4.71 -6.92
N VAL A 337 0.11 -4.13 -7.36
CA VAL A 337 -0.65 -3.15 -6.57
C VAL A 337 -2.03 -3.72 -6.31
N LEU A 338 -2.39 -3.83 -5.03
CA LEU A 338 -3.70 -4.26 -4.58
C LEU A 338 -4.52 -3.06 -4.11
N ASP A 339 -5.72 -2.92 -4.66
CA ASP A 339 -6.74 -1.99 -4.19
C ASP A 339 -7.91 -2.79 -3.59
N VAL A 340 -8.27 -2.48 -2.35
CA VAL A 340 -9.20 -3.25 -1.52
C VAL A 340 -10.44 -2.42 -1.24
N LEU A 341 -11.51 -2.72 -1.97
CA LEU A 341 -12.80 -2.06 -1.77
C LEU A 341 -13.54 -2.61 -0.55
N SER A 342 -13.32 -3.88 -0.25
CA SER A 342 -13.84 -4.61 0.92
C SER A 342 -13.14 -5.96 1.04
N SER A 343 -13.35 -6.70 2.13
CA SER A 343 -12.85 -8.08 2.30
C SER A 343 -13.31 -9.09 1.24
N GLN A 344 -14.23 -8.74 0.34
CA GLN A 344 -14.63 -9.62 -0.76
C GLN A 344 -14.33 -9.03 -2.13
N LYS A 345 -14.17 -7.71 -2.24
CA LYS A 345 -14.08 -7.00 -3.52
C LYS A 345 -12.71 -6.38 -3.66
N LEU A 346 -11.92 -6.91 -4.59
CA LEU A 346 -10.50 -6.60 -4.72
C LEU A 346 -10.17 -6.28 -6.17
N ILE A 347 -9.21 -5.37 -6.37
CA ILE A 347 -8.59 -5.09 -7.66
C ILE A 347 -7.10 -5.34 -7.51
N LEU A 348 -6.55 -6.20 -8.36
CA LEU A 348 -5.13 -6.50 -8.41
C LEU A 348 -4.57 -6.07 -9.76
N VAL A 349 -3.56 -5.23 -9.72
CA VAL A 349 -2.75 -4.88 -10.87
C VAL A 349 -1.42 -5.59 -10.73
N ALA A 350 -1.13 -6.46 -11.68
CA ALA A 350 0.13 -7.20 -11.70
C ALA A 350 0.62 -7.29 -13.15
N GLY A 351 1.77 -6.67 -13.38
CA GLY A 351 2.32 -6.51 -14.72
C GLY A 351 1.41 -5.70 -15.64
N SER A 352 1.08 -6.29 -16.79
CA SER A 352 0.15 -5.72 -17.77
C SER A 352 -1.30 -6.19 -17.58
N THR A 353 -1.61 -6.82 -16.43
CA THR A 353 -2.95 -7.35 -16.16
C THR A 353 -3.60 -6.63 -15.00
N VAL A 354 -4.86 -6.24 -15.19
CA VAL A 354 -5.75 -5.79 -14.12
C VAL A 354 -6.73 -6.91 -13.90
N ARG A 355 -6.94 -7.30 -12.65
CA ARG A 355 -7.84 -8.39 -12.26
C ARG A 355 -8.76 -7.92 -11.16
N THR A 356 -9.96 -8.46 -11.13
CA THR A 356 -10.92 -8.25 -10.05
C THR A 356 -11.26 -9.57 -9.38
N SER A 357 -11.57 -9.50 -8.10
CA SER A 357 -12.23 -10.58 -7.38
C SER A 357 -13.43 -10.02 -6.63
N SER A 358 -14.49 -10.82 -6.55
CA SER A 358 -15.69 -10.55 -5.73
C SER A 358 -15.87 -11.55 -4.59
N ASP A 359 -14.86 -12.39 -4.34
CA ASP A 359 -14.87 -13.49 -3.36
C ASP A 359 -13.60 -13.54 -2.49
N GLY A 360 -12.92 -12.40 -2.30
CA GLY A 360 -11.72 -12.33 -1.44
C GLY A 360 -10.48 -12.93 -2.10
N GLY A 361 -10.38 -12.89 -3.42
CA GLY A 361 -9.24 -13.38 -4.19
C GLY A 361 -9.22 -14.90 -4.41
N GLN A 362 -10.33 -15.59 -4.16
CA GLN A 362 -10.47 -17.01 -4.48
C GLN A 362 -10.56 -17.22 -6.00
N ILE A 363 -11.33 -16.38 -6.69
CA ILE A 363 -11.45 -16.36 -8.15
C ILE A 363 -11.11 -14.97 -8.67
N TRP A 364 -10.27 -14.93 -9.71
CA TRP A 364 -9.84 -13.70 -10.36
C TRP A 364 -10.39 -13.60 -11.79
N HIS A 365 -10.99 -12.46 -12.11
CA HIS A 365 -11.44 -12.11 -13.45
C HIS A 365 -10.54 -11.04 -14.06
N THR A 366 -9.95 -11.31 -15.22
CA THR A 366 -9.13 -10.33 -15.94
C THR A 366 -9.99 -9.23 -16.55
N ILE A 367 -9.61 -7.98 -16.29
CA ILE A 367 -10.16 -6.80 -16.93
C ILE A 367 -9.35 -6.50 -18.21
N PRO A 368 -10.00 -6.36 -19.38
CA PRO A 368 -9.29 -5.97 -20.59
C PRO A 368 -8.78 -4.54 -20.48
N LEU A 369 -7.50 -4.34 -20.78
CA LEU A 369 -6.92 -3.01 -20.87
C LEU A 369 -7.21 -2.37 -22.25
N PRO A 370 -7.23 -1.02 -22.34
CA PRO A 370 -7.37 -0.32 -23.61
C PRO A 370 -6.30 -0.77 -24.62
N LYS A 371 -6.67 -0.98 -25.89
CA LYS A 371 -5.70 -1.35 -26.94
C LYS A 371 -4.54 -0.35 -27.04
N ALA A 372 -4.82 0.94 -26.91
CA ALA A 372 -3.79 1.99 -26.91
C ALA A 372 -2.79 1.81 -25.75
N LEU A 373 -3.27 1.44 -24.56
CA LEU A 373 -2.42 1.15 -23.40
C LEU A 373 -1.59 -0.12 -23.62
N LEU A 374 -2.21 -1.18 -24.16
CA LEU A 374 -1.53 -2.43 -24.52
C LEU A 374 -0.42 -2.21 -25.57
N SER A 375 -0.64 -1.31 -26.54
CA SER A 375 0.41 -0.95 -27.49
C SER A 375 1.59 -0.26 -26.81
N SER A 376 1.33 0.65 -25.87
CA SER A 376 2.39 1.29 -25.08
C SER A 376 3.16 0.29 -24.22
N LEU A 377 2.48 -0.71 -23.64
CA LEU A 377 3.11 -1.80 -22.86
C LEU A 377 4.09 -2.66 -23.66
N ARG A 378 3.97 -2.72 -25.00
CA ARG A 378 4.90 -3.49 -25.86
C ARG A 378 6.24 -2.79 -26.03
N HIS A 379 6.28 -1.47 -25.89
CA HIS A 379 7.47 -0.66 -26.18
C HIS A 379 8.08 -0.05 -24.92
N HIS A 380 7.34 -0.02 -23.82
CA HIS A 380 7.73 0.65 -22.58
C HIS A 380 7.36 -0.19 -21.37
N THR A 381 8.21 -0.14 -20.35
CA THR A 381 7.83 -0.57 -19.01
C THR A 381 6.81 0.43 -18.48
N LEU A 382 5.60 -0.04 -18.16
CA LEU A 382 4.59 0.79 -17.52
C LEU A 382 4.43 0.40 -16.05
N SER A 383 4.24 1.41 -15.21
CA SER A 383 3.66 1.25 -13.89
C SER A 383 2.16 1.54 -13.99
N LEU A 384 1.35 0.69 -13.38
CA LEU A 384 -0.10 0.81 -13.38
C LEU A 384 -0.57 0.94 -11.93
N THR A 385 -1.33 1.99 -11.62
CA THR A 385 -1.89 2.23 -10.28
C THR A 385 -3.42 2.23 -10.36
N PRO A 386 -4.11 1.21 -9.83
CA PRO A 386 -5.56 1.19 -9.75
C PRO A 386 -6.04 2.08 -8.60
N ASP A 387 -7.24 2.63 -8.77
CA ASP A 387 -7.95 3.32 -7.69
C ASP A 387 -9.46 3.29 -8.00
N PHE A 388 -10.14 2.31 -7.43
CA PHE A 388 -11.54 2.03 -7.69
C PHE A 388 -12.40 2.48 -6.52
N VAL A 389 -13.57 3.02 -6.85
CA VAL A 389 -14.60 3.33 -5.85
C VAL A 389 -15.62 2.20 -5.73
N SER A 390 -15.67 1.31 -6.73
CA SER A 390 -16.46 0.08 -6.76
C SER A 390 -15.92 -0.89 -7.80
N LEU A 391 -16.34 -2.16 -7.82
CA LEU A 391 -15.91 -3.11 -8.87
C LEU A 391 -16.32 -2.67 -10.28
N GLN A 392 -17.34 -1.82 -10.41
CA GLN A 392 -17.83 -1.32 -11.68
C GLN A 392 -17.15 0.00 -12.07
N GLN A 393 -16.66 0.76 -11.11
CA GLN A 393 -16.29 2.14 -11.33
C GLN A 393 -14.95 2.47 -10.68
N GLY A 394 -14.04 3.05 -11.46
CA GLY A 394 -12.72 3.35 -10.96
C GLY A 394 -11.81 3.99 -12.00
N PHE A 395 -10.58 4.19 -11.57
CA PHE A 395 -9.54 4.88 -12.28
C PHE A 395 -8.30 3.99 -12.40
N LEU A 396 -7.54 4.21 -13.44
CA LEU A 396 -6.27 3.54 -13.69
C LEU A 396 -5.27 4.57 -14.18
N LEU A 397 -4.26 4.84 -13.38
CA LEU A 397 -3.09 5.57 -13.83
C LEU A 397 -2.15 4.62 -14.54
N ALA A 398 -1.72 5.01 -15.73
CA ALA A 398 -0.68 4.34 -16.48
C ALA A 398 0.50 5.29 -16.67
N ARG A 399 1.64 4.94 -16.08
CA ARG A 399 2.88 5.71 -16.18
C ARG A 399 3.90 4.95 -16.99
N SER A 400 4.38 5.57 -18.07
CA SER A 400 5.52 5.05 -18.82
C SER A 400 6.82 5.44 -18.14
N ILE A 401 7.61 4.44 -17.74
CA ILE A 401 8.87 4.67 -17.02
C ILE A 401 9.90 5.35 -17.93
N ASN A 402 9.92 5.01 -19.23
CA ASN A 402 10.95 5.47 -20.16
C ASN A 402 10.87 6.98 -20.48
N ASN A 403 9.66 7.55 -20.51
CA ASN A 403 9.45 8.96 -20.86
C ASN A 403 8.66 9.72 -19.80
N ASN A 404 8.43 9.09 -18.65
CA ASN A 404 7.68 9.61 -17.51
C ASN A 404 6.27 10.14 -17.84
N ARG A 405 5.68 9.68 -18.95
CA ARG A 405 4.34 10.12 -19.35
C ARG A 405 3.29 9.38 -18.51
N VAL A 406 2.45 10.14 -17.84
CA VAL A 406 1.26 9.63 -17.14
C VAL A 406 0.04 9.76 -18.05
N THR A 407 -0.78 8.73 -18.06
CA THR A 407 -2.08 8.70 -18.72
C THR A 407 -3.12 8.18 -17.74
N GLU A 408 -4.26 8.85 -17.64
CA GLU A 408 -5.34 8.46 -16.73
C GLU A 408 -6.51 7.87 -17.52
N TYR A 409 -7.02 6.73 -17.06
CA TYR A 409 -8.20 6.10 -17.62
C TYR A 409 -9.28 5.97 -16.55
N LYS A 410 -10.53 6.22 -16.95
CA LYS A 410 -11.72 6.00 -16.11
C LYS A 410 -12.58 4.90 -16.68
N THR A 411 -13.17 4.11 -15.81
CA THR A 411 -14.20 3.15 -16.18
C THR A 411 -15.44 3.31 -15.29
N SER A 412 -16.60 3.07 -15.88
CA SER A 412 -17.89 2.89 -15.19
C SER A 412 -18.52 1.53 -15.49
N THR A 413 -17.75 0.61 -16.09
CA THR A 413 -18.23 -0.68 -16.61
C THR A 413 -17.32 -1.86 -16.23
N ALA A 414 -16.70 -1.82 -15.05
CA ALA A 414 -15.74 -2.81 -14.57
C ALA A 414 -14.58 -3.02 -15.57
N GLY A 415 -14.13 -1.94 -16.19
CA GLY A 415 -13.08 -1.93 -17.20
C GLY A 415 -13.45 -2.58 -18.54
N ARG A 416 -14.71 -2.92 -18.80
CA ARG A 416 -15.17 -3.32 -20.15
C ARG A 416 -14.99 -2.19 -21.16
N LYS A 417 -15.23 -0.96 -20.72
CA LYS A 417 -14.97 0.28 -21.44
C LYS A 417 -14.13 1.19 -20.56
N TRP A 418 -13.05 1.69 -21.14
CA TRP A 418 -12.19 2.71 -20.56
C TRP A 418 -12.32 3.98 -21.37
N ILE A 419 -12.41 5.10 -20.66
CA ILE A 419 -12.42 6.43 -21.23
C ILE A 419 -11.09 7.04 -20.84
N LEU A 420 -10.30 7.43 -21.84
CA LEU A 420 -9.11 8.24 -21.61
C LEU A 420 -9.57 9.58 -21.04
N ILE A 421 -9.16 9.89 -19.81
CA ILE A 421 -9.27 11.24 -19.30
C ILE A 421 -8.07 11.98 -19.89
N HIS A 422 -8.32 13.00 -20.70
CA HIS A 422 -7.24 13.76 -21.29
C HIS A 422 -6.31 14.23 -20.17
N PRO A 423 -4.99 14.07 -20.33
CA PRO A 423 -4.06 14.60 -19.35
C PRO A 423 -4.40 16.08 -19.19
N VAL A 424 -4.73 16.49 -17.96
CA VAL A 424 -4.76 17.91 -17.64
C VAL A 424 -3.45 18.46 -18.16
N ALA A 425 -3.52 19.48 -19.03
CA ALA A 425 -2.34 20.17 -19.51
C ALA A 425 -1.47 20.41 -18.28
N GLN A 426 -0.19 19.99 -18.34
CA GLN A 426 0.69 20.05 -17.18
C GLN A 426 0.50 21.41 -16.50
N PRO A 427 0.12 21.47 -15.21
CA PRO A 427 -0.13 22.75 -14.56
C PRO A 427 1.11 23.60 -14.81
N GLU A 428 0.93 24.74 -15.47
CA GLU A 428 2.03 25.65 -15.74
C GLU A 428 2.67 25.97 -14.38
N ALA A 429 3.97 25.72 -14.27
CA ALA A 429 4.70 26.06 -13.06
C ALA A 429 4.61 27.57 -12.89
N GLY A 430 3.85 28.00 -11.87
CA GLY A 430 3.84 29.38 -11.39
C GLY A 430 5.14 29.74 -10.69
#